data_AF-A0A1A8QAI4-F1
#
_entry.id   AF-A0A1A8QAI4-F1
#
_cell.length_a   1.000
_cell.length_b   1.000
_cell.length_c   1.000
_cell.angle_alpha   90.00
_cell.angle_beta   90.00
_cell.angle_gamma   90.00
#
_symmetry.space_group_name_H-M   'P 1'
#
loop_
_entity.id
_entity.type
_entity.pdbx_description
1 polymer ?
#
loop_
_entity_poly.entity_id
_entity_poly.type
_entity_poly.pdbx_seq_one_letter_code
_entity_poly.pdbx_strand_id
1 'polypeptide(L)'
;SSNFYNFVKAMLVRNPKKRPSASKMLSHTFLTQQGLSQELTLDLLEKYHHPEKLKTCAAMEDEEMDVMHSASLKRIQSINKHNRAERTNSDTSCKETKLLLYSFHVKLK
;
A
#
# COMPACT_ATOMS: atom_id res chain seq x y z
N SER A 1 -8.05 -14.20 -0.34
CA SER A 1 -9.15 -14.41 0.64
C SER A 1 -10.13 -13.23 0.62
N SER A 2 -11.42 -13.49 0.42
CA SER A 2 -12.49 -12.47 0.38
C SER A 2 -12.65 -11.74 1.72
N ASN A 3 -12.54 -12.45 2.84
CA ASN A 3 -12.69 -11.87 4.19
C ASN A 3 -11.60 -10.83 4.49
N PHE A 4 -10.35 -11.11 4.14
CA PHE A 4 -9.25 -10.16 4.31
C PHE A 4 -9.42 -8.93 3.42
N TYR A 5 -9.78 -9.12 2.14
CA TYR A 5 -10.03 -8.01 1.23
C TYR A 5 -11.15 -7.09 1.73
N ASN A 6 -12.27 -7.66 2.19
CA ASN A 6 -13.40 -6.90 2.70
C ASN A 6 -13.05 -6.15 4.00
N PHE A 7 -12.24 -6.75 4.87
CA PHE A 7 -11.72 -6.09 6.07
C PHE A 7 -10.89 -4.84 5.71
N VAL A 8 -9.94 -4.99 4.80
CA VAL A 8 -9.08 -3.89 4.34
C VAL A 8 -9.93 -2.80 3.66
N LYS A 9 -10.90 -3.20 2.82
CA LYS A 9 -11.84 -2.26 2.19
C LYS A 9 -12.63 -1.45 3.21
N ALA A 10 -13.11 -2.07 4.30
CA ALA A 10 -13.82 -1.39 5.37
C ALA A 10 -12.90 -0.44 6.18
N MET A 11 -11.66 -0.83 6.41
CA MET A 11 -10.65 0.00 7.10
C MET A 11 -10.25 1.25 6.29
N LEU A 12 -10.20 1.13 4.96
CA LEU A 12 -9.71 2.17 4.05
C LEU A 12 -10.82 3.05 3.45
N VAL A 13 -11.98 3.14 4.11
CA VAL A 13 -13.05 4.07 3.70
C VAL A 13 -12.56 5.52 3.80
N ARG A 14 -12.52 6.21 2.65
CA ARG A 14 -12.04 7.60 2.53
C ARG A 14 -12.93 8.60 3.27
N ASN A 15 -14.24 8.41 3.26
CA ASN A 15 -15.18 9.29 3.96
C ASN A 15 -15.17 8.98 5.47
N PRO A 16 -14.68 9.88 6.34
CA PRO A 16 -14.55 9.60 7.77
C PRO A 16 -15.90 9.37 8.45
N LYS A 17 -16.98 10.00 7.96
CA LYS A 17 -18.33 9.82 8.54
C LYS A 17 -18.90 8.42 8.29
N LYS A 18 -18.44 7.73 7.24
CA LYS A 18 -18.86 6.36 6.90
C LYS A 18 -17.85 5.30 7.35
N ARG A 19 -16.71 5.73 7.89
CA ARG A 19 -15.67 4.80 8.35
C ARG A 19 -16.16 4.08 9.60
N PRO A 20 -16.11 2.74 9.65
CA PRO A 20 -16.52 2.00 10.84
C PRO A 20 -15.65 2.38 12.04
N SER A 21 -16.25 2.46 13.23
CA SER A 21 -15.51 2.64 14.48
C SER A 21 -14.67 1.40 14.80
N ALA A 22 -13.68 1.54 15.69
CA ALA A 22 -12.88 0.40 16.16
C ALA A 22 -13.76 -0.72 16.74
N SER A 23 -14.74 -0.37 17.57
CA SER A 23 -15.71 -1.33 18.12
C SER A 23 -16.45 -2.08 17.02
N LYS A 24 -16.85 -1.41 15.93
CA LYS A 24 -17.52 -2.07 14.81
C LYS A 24 -16.57 -2.96 13.99
N MET A 25 -15.30 -2.55 13.84
CA MET A 25 -14.29 -3.34 13.16
C MET A 25 -13.95 -4.63 13.90
N LEU A 26 -13.95 -4.62 15.25
CA LEU A 26 -13.71 -5.82 16.07
C LEU A 26 -14.73 -6.94 15.84
N SER A 27 -15.94 -6.62 15.37
CA SER A 27 -16.96 -7.62 15.01
C SER A 27 -16.84 -8.17 13.59
N HIS A 28 -15.85 -7.74 12.80
CA HIS A 28 -15.68 -8.20 11.42
C HIS A 28 -15.19 -9.65 11.36
N THR A 29 -15.68 -10.46 10.42
CA THR A 29 -15.35 -11.89 10.28
C THR A 29 -13.85 -12.19 10.24
N PHE A 30 -13.06 -11.30 9.64
CA PHE A 30 -11.60 -11.41 9.63
C PHE A 30 -10.96 -11.38 11.03
N LEU A 31 -11.57 -10.71 12.01
CA LEU A 31 -11.06 -10.62 13.39
C LEU A 31 -11.79 -11.56 14.35
N THR A 32 -12.97 -12.06 13.99
CA THR A 32 -13.75 -13.00 14.82
C THR A 32 -13.57 -14.46 14.39
N GLN A 33 -12.77 -14.73 13.36
CA GLN A 33 -12.44 -16.09 12.96
C GLN A 33 -11.72 -16.84 14.10
N GLN A 34 -11.97 -18.14 14.18
CA GLN A 34 -11.24 -19.01 15.10
C GLN A 34 -9.77 -19.10 14.66
N GLY A 35 -8.85 -19.33 15.61
CA GLY A 35 -7.43 -19.47 15.32
C GLY A 35 -6.61 -18.18 15.35
N LEU A 36 -7.22 -17.02 15.67
CA LEU A 36 -6.46 -15.83 16.03
C LEU A 36 -6.03 -15.93 17.50
N SER A 37 -4.87 -16.55 17.73
CA SER A 37 -4.28 -16.74 19.06
C SER A 37 -2.87 -16.13 19.13
N GLN A 38 -2.33 -16.07 20.34
CA GLN A 38 -0.94 -15.64 20.58
C GLN A 38 0.09 -16.55 19.87
N GLU A 39 -0.28 -17.80 19.58
CA GLU A 39 0.57 -18.80 18.92
C GLU A 39 1.08 -18.29 17.57
N LEU A 40 0.22 -17.65 16.76
CA LEU A 40 0.64 -17.06 15.47
C LEU A 40 1.75 -16.01 15.62
N THR A 41 1.79 -15.32 16.76
CA THR A 41 2.85 -14.34 17.06
C THR A 41 4.13 -15.03 17.50
N LEU A 42 4.02 -16.09 18.30
CA LEU A 42 5.16 -16.92 18.70
C LEU A 42 5.80 -17.59 17.47
N ASP A 43 5.00 -18.10 16.53
CA ASP A 43 5.49 -18.68 15.28
C ASP A 43 6.27 -17.65 14.45
N LEU A 44 5.78 -16.40 14.39
CA LEU A 44 6.48 -15.32 13.69
C LEU A 44 7.82 -14.99 14.37
N LEU A 45 7.84 -14.95 15.70
CA LEU A 45 9.06 -14.71 16.47
C LEU A 45 10.06 -15.86 16.30
N GLU A 46 9.61 -17.11 16.37
CA GLU A 46 10.48 -18.27 16.17
C GLU A 46 11.13 -18.22 14.78
N LYS A 47 10.34 -17.94 13.74
CA LYS A 47 10.82 -17.78 12.36
C LYS A 47 11.85 -16.66 12.21
N TYR A 48 11.68 -15.56 12.94
CA TYR A 48 12.64 -14.46 12.95
C TYR A 48 13.94 -14.81 13.68
N HIS A 49 13.84 -15.52 14.81
CA HIS A 49 15.00 -15.95 15.59
C HIS A 49 15.79 -17.08 14.91
N HIS A 50 15.13 -17.91 14.12
CA HIS A 50 15.70 -19.08 13.45
C HIS A 50 15.38 -19.07 11.95
N PRO A 51 15.94 -18.12 11.17
CA PRO A 51 15.62 -17.94 9.76
C PRO A 51 15.99 -19.14 8.88
N GLU A 52 16.90 -20.01 9.33
CA GLU A 52 17.25 -21.28 8.66
C GLU A 52 16.07 -22.27 8.61
N LYS A 53 15.18 -22.25 9.59
CA LYS A 53 13.98 -23.11 9.63
C LYS A 53 12.94 -22.70 8.58
N LEU A 54 13.03 -21.50 8.01
CA LEU A 54 12.11 -21.00 6.98
C LEU A 54 12.29 -21.73 5.64
N LYS A 55 13.51 -22.15 5.30
CA LYS A 55 13.82 -22.75 4.00
C LYS A 55 13.18 -24.13 3.81
N THR A 56 12.99 -24.86 4.91
CA THR A 56 12.42 -26.22 4.89
C THR A 56 10.89 -26.23 4.77
N CYS A 57 10.22 -25.14 5.17
CA CYS A 57 8.76 -25.02 5.10
C CYS A 57 8.27 -24.61 3.71
N ALA A 58 9.00 -23.71 3.02
CA ALA A 58 8.67 -23.29 1.66
C ALA A 58 8.91 -24.37 0.59
N ALA A 59 9.77 -25.36 0.86
CA ALA A 59 10.11 -26.42 -0.09
C ALA A 59 9.00 -27.45 -0.32
N MET A 60 7.95 -27.49 0.52
CA MET A 60 6.85 -28.44 0.36
C MET A 60 5.66 -27.88 -0.46
N GLU A 61 5.70 -26.60 -0.84
CA GLU A 61 4.61 -25.93 -1.57
C GLU A 61 4.99 -25.53 -3.01
N ASP A 62 6.26 -25.73 -3.42
CA ASP A 62 6.83 -25.21 -4.68
C ASP A 62 6.76 -26.18 -5.87
N GLU A 63 6.25 -27.41 -5.72
CA GLU A 63 6.16 -28.38 -6.85
C GLU A 63 4.90 -28.24 -7.74
N GLU A 64 4.03 -27.23 -7.56
CA GLU A 64 2.80 -27.09 -8.37
C GLU A 64 2.46 -25.67 -8.86
N MET A 65 3.39 -24.72 -8.92
CA MET A 65 3.06 -23.38 -9.45
C MET A 65 4.13 -22.73 -10.34
N ASP A 66 4.81 -23.53 -11.15
CA ASP A 66 5.76 -23.03 -12.16
C ASP A 66 5.15 -23.14 -13.56
N VAL A 67 4.35 -22.16 -14.00
CA VAL A 67 4.02 -21.95 -15.45
C VAL A 67 3.42 -20.58 -15.81
N MET A 68 3.19 -19.62 -14.89
CA MET A 68 2.45 -18.38 -15.25
C MET A 68 2.98 -17.04 -14.71
N HIS A 69 4.29 -16.91 -14.46
CA HIS A 69 4.86 -15.63 -14.03
C HIS A 69 5.90 -14.99 -14.97
N SER A 70 6.13 -15.55 -16.15
CA SER A 70 6.99 -14.93 -17.19
C SER A 70 6.21 -14.09 -18.21
N ALA A 71 5.18 -13.36 -17.77
CA ALA A 71 4.64 -12.26 -18.56
C ALA A 71 5.32 -10.97 -18.09
N SER A 72 6.50 -10.70 -18.63
CA SER A 72 7.26 -9.47 -18.40
C SER A 72 6.35 -8.23 -18.50
N LEU A 73 6.20 -7.48 -17.40
CA LEU A 73 5.46 -6.22 -17.42
C LEU A 73 6.20 -5.22 -18.31
N LYS A 74 5.57 -4.81 -19.43
CA LYS A 74 6.15 -3.85 -20.37
C LYS A 74 6.09 -2.44 -19.77
N ARG A 75 7.21 -1.73 -19.79
CA ARG A 75 7.33 -0.32 -19.39
C ARG A 75 6.56 0.57 -20.38
N ILE A 76 5.63 1.36 -19.86
CA ILE A 76 4.88 2.35 -20.65
C ILE A 76 5.77 3.57 -20.90
N GLN A 77 5.90 3.99 -22.16
CA GLN A 77 6.64 5.21 -22.51
C GLN A 77 5.71 6.43 -22.46
N SER A 78 6.21 7.53 -21.89
CA SER A 78 5.52 8.82 -21.83
C SER A 78 5.31 9.39 -23.22
N ILE A 79 4.05 9.54 -23.66
CA ILE A 79 3.71 10.34 -24.84
C ILE A 79 3.42 11.78 -24.40
N ASN A 80 4.40 12.67 -24.56
CA ASN A 80 4.20 14.10 -24.36
C ASN A 80 3.50 14.69 -25.58
N LYS A 81 2.19 14.53 -25.67
CA LYS A 81 1.34 15.38 -26.50
C LYS A 81 0.64 16.37 -25.57
N HIS A 82 1.36 17.42 -25.19
CA HIS A 82 0.78 18.59 -24.56
C HIS A 82 -0.20 19.24 -25.54
N ASN A 83 -1.45 18.78 -25.55
CA ASN A 83 -2.54 19.69 -25.87
C ASN A 83 -2.63 20.66 -24.69
N ARG A 84 -2.59 21.95 -25.00
CA ARG A 84 -2.73 23.09 -24.10
C ARG A 84 -4.05 22.97 -23.33
N ALA A 85 -4.09 22.13 -22.31
CA ALA A 85 -5.10 22.21 -21.27
C ALA A 85 -4.82 23.50 -20.50
N GLU A 86 -5.85 24.30 -20.27
CA GLU A 86 -5.74 25.48 -19.40
C GLU A 86 -5.12 25.03 -18.07
N ARG A 87 -4.06 25.75 -17.68
CA ARG A 87 -3.36 25.51 -16.43
C ARG A 87 -4.39 25.55 -15.30
N THR A 88 -4.50 24.46 -14.55
CA THR A 88 -5.34 24.43 -13.35
C THR A 88 -4.84 25.50 -12.37
N ASN A 89 -5.72 26.12 -11.58
CA ASN A 89 -5.36 27.18 -10.61
C ASN A 89 -4.25 26.77 -9.61
N SER A 90 -3.98 25.48 -9.45
CA SER A 90 -2.85 24.94 -8.69
C SER A 90 -1.48 25.16 -9.36
N ASP A 91 -1.42 25.24 -10.69
CA ASP A 91 -0.17 25.48 -11.45
C ASP A 91 0.33 26.92 -11.30
N THR A 92 -0.58 27.89 -11.24
CA THR A 92 -0.23 29.31 -11.02
C THR A 92 0.31 29.52 -9.60
N SER A 93 -0.35 28.92 -8.60
CA SER A 93 0.11 28.93 -7.21
C SER A 93 1.51 28.32 -7.02
N CYS A 94 1.82 27.21 -7.71
CA CYS A 94 3.15 26.59 -7.63
C CYS A 94 4.27 27.49 -8.23
N LYS A 95 3.96 28.27 -9.27
CA LYS A 95 4.93 29.20 -9.86
C LYS A 95 5.14 30.44 -9.00
N GLU A 96 4.06 30.99 -8.43
CA GLU A 96 4.12 32.12 -7.52
C GLU A 96 4.95 31.79 -6.27
N THR A 97 4.74 30.62 -5.67
CA THR A 97 5.53 30.17 -4.51
C THR A 97 7.01 30.01 -4.85
N LYS A 98 7.36 29.50 -6.04
CA LYS A 98 8.76 29.42 -6.50
C LYS A 98 9.38 30.80 -6.73
N LEU A 99 8.63 31.74 -7.31
CA LEU A 99 9.11 33.12 -7.52
C LEU A 99 9.32 33.86 -6.19
N LEU A 100 8.41 33.70 -5.23
CA LEU A 100 8.56 34.26 -3.89
C LEU A 100 9.79 33.69 -3.18
N LEU A 101 10.02 32.39 -3.26
CA LEU A 101 11.19 31.75 -2.65
C LEU A 101 12.50 32.24 -3.30
N TYR A 102 12.52 32.39 -4.62
CA TYR A 102 13.67 32.93 -5.34
C TYR A 102 13.93 34.39 -4.98
N SER A 103 12.88 35.22 -4.94
CA SER A 103 12.99 36.63 -4.58
C SER A 103 13.40 36.82 -3.12
N PHE A 104 12.95 35.95 -2.21
CA PHE A 104 13.37 35.94 -0.81
C PHE A 104 14.84 35.53 -0.67
N HIS A 105 15.29 34.53 -1.42
CA HIS A 105 16.69 34.11 -1.43
C HIS A 105 17.61 35.20 -1.98
N VAL A 106 17.21 35.91 -3.04
CA VAL A 106 17.97 37.03 -3.61
C VAL A 106 18.05 38.20 -2.63
N LYS A 107 17.01 38.45 -1.82
CA LYS A 107 16.96 39.56 -0.86
C LYS A 107 17.74 39.30 0.44
N LEU A 108 18.14 38.06 0.69
CA LEU A 108 18.92 37.64 1.86
C LEU A 108 20.43 37.57 1.59
N LYS A 109 20.87 37.86 0.37
CA LYS A 109 22.27 38.13 0.02
C LYS A 109 22.47 39.63 -0.14
#